data_AF-A0A654U515-F1
#
_entry.id   AF-A0A654U515-F1
#
_cell.length_a   1.000
_cell.length_b   1.000
_cell.length_c   1.000
_cell.angle_alpha   90.00
_cell.angle_beta   90.00
_cell.angle_gamma   90.00
#
_symmetry.space_group_name_H-M   'P 1'
#
loop_
_entity.id
_entity.type
_entity.pdbx_description
1 polymer ?
#
loop_
_entity_poly.entity_id
_entity_poly.type
_entity_poly.pdbx_seq_one_letter_code
_entity_poly.pdbx_strand_id
1 'polypeptide(L)' 'MHCNDSRDEAGSGRDRHANLGSGQIDPDLLVAAVKAAGAPVICETADQGRKDDIAFLRERTGS' A
#
# COMPACT_ATOMS: atom_id res chain seq x y z
N MET A 1 -10.54 -2.12 2.19
CA MET A 1 -9.68 -1.96 1.00
C MET A 1 -8.33 -2.59 1.31
N HIS A 2 -7.76 -3.34 0.37
CA HIS A 2 -6.42 -3.88 0.53
C HIS A 2 -5.43 -2.90 -0.10
N CYS A 3 -4.46 -2.42 0.68
CA CYS A 3 -3.50 -1.40 0.25
C CYS A 3 -2.12 -2.04 0.15
N ASN A 4 -1.78 -2.50 -1.05
CA ASN A 4 -0.54 -3.20 -1.35
C ASN A 4 0.21 -2.45 -2.45
N ASP A 5 1.53 -2.35 -2.33
CA ASP A 5 2.37 -1.95 -3.46
C ASP A 5 2.61 -3.16 -4.38
N SER A 6 3.06 -2.93 -5.61
CA SER A 6 3.32 -3.96 -6.61
C SER A 6 4.79 -4.02 -6.96
N ARG A 7 5.37 -5.22 -7.01
CA ARG A 7 6.74 -5.42 -7.54
C ARG A 7 6.84 -5.18 -9.05
N ASP A 8 5.70 -5.14 -9.72
CA ASP A 8 5.56 -5.20 -11.17
C ASP A 8 4.95 -3.92 -11.76
N GLU A 9 5.26 -3.69 -13.04
CA GLU A 9 4.77 -2.57 -13.82
C GLU A 9 3.23 -2.56 -13.96
N ALA A 10 2.68 -1.38 -14.22
CA ALA A 10 1.27 -1.23 -14.53
C ALA A 10 0.87 -2.07 -15.76
N GLY A 11 -0.21 -2.84 -15.63
CA GLY A 11 -0.71 -3.71 -16.71
C GLY A 11 0.03 -5.05 -16.86
N SER A 12 0.94 -5.39 -15.95
CA SER A 12 1.71 -6.65 -16.00
C SER A 12 0.88 -7.94 -15.90
N GLY A 13 -0.31 -7.87 -15.29
CA GLY A 13 -1.14 -9.05 -14.96
C GLY A 13 -0.56 -9.95 -13.86
N ARG A 14 0.55 -9.54 -13.22
CA ARG A 14 1.18 -10.29 -12.12
C ARG A 14 0.69 -9.75 -10.79
N ASP A 15 0.39 -10.66 -9.86
CA ASP A 15 -0.07 -10.33 -8.52
C ASP A 15 1.05 -10.59 -7.50
N ARG A 16 1.99 -9.63 -7.39
CA ARG A 16 3.14 -9.75 -6.48
C ARG A 16 3.24 -8.51 -5.60
N HIS A 17 2.72 -8.62 -4.39
CA HIS A 17 2.75 -7.54 -3.42
C HIS A 17 4.18 -7.15 -3.00
N ALA A 18 4.36 -5.87 -2.71
CA ALA A 18 5.52 -5.29 -2.05
C ALA A 18 5.07 -4.48 -0.82
N ASN A 19 5.97 -4.32 0.16
CA ASN A 19 5.83 -3.29 1.18
C ASN A 19 5.79 -1.91 0.52
N LEU A 20 5.16 -0.93 1.17
CA LEU A 20 4.87 0.37 0.56
C LEU A 20 6.17 1.13 0.25
N GLY A 21 6.35 1.51 -1.02
CA GLY A 21 7.57 2.18 -1.49
C GLY A 21 8.72 1.22 -1.83
N SER A 22 8.50 -0.10 -1.72
CA SER A 22 9.45 -1.13 -2.19
C SER A 22 9.05 -1.71 -3.55
N GLY A 23 7.92 -1.29 -4.10
CA GLY A 23 7.43 -1.65 -5.42
C GLY A 23 7.55 -0.52 -6.43
N GLN A 24 6.64 -0.51 -7.40
CA GLN A 24 6.60 0.43 -8.52
C GLN A 24 5.44 1.43 -8.41
N ILE A 25 4.54 1.29 -7.43
CA ILE A 25 3.44 2.22 -7.25
C ILE A 25 3.94 3.39 -6.40
N ASP A 26 3.73 4.62 -6.87
CA ASP A 26 3.97 5.82 -6.07
C ASP A 26 3.16 5.75 -4.77
N PRO A 27 3.81 5.79 -3.58
CA PRO A 27 3.12 5.71 -2.30
C PRO A 27 2.03 6.77 -2.11
N ASP A 28 2.15 7.94 -2.76
CA ASP A 28 1.16 9.00 -2.64
C ASP A 28 -0.15 8.65 -3.36
N LEU A 29 -0.10 7.86 -4.43
CA LEU A 29 -1.31 7.32 -5.09
C LEU A 29 -2.04 6.33 -4.17
N LEU A 30 -1.30 5.50 -3.44
CA LEU A 30 -1.86 4.57 -2.47
C LEU A 30 -2.56 5.32 -1.33
N VAL A 31 -1.89 6.34 -0.75
CA VAL A 31 -2.49 7.20 0.28
C VAL A 31 -3.75 7.91 -0.22
N ALA A 32 -3.71 8.44 -1.44
CA ALA A 32 -4.87 9.11 -2.04
C ALA A 32 -6.06 8.15 -2.19
N ALA A 33 -5.82 6.92 -2.67
CA ALA A 33 -6.84 5.89 -2.78
C ALA A 33 -7.42 5.49 -1.41
N VAL A 34 -6.56 5.37 -0.38
CA VAL A 34 -6.99 5.11 1.00
C VAL A 34 -7.94 6.19 1.51
N LYS A 35 -7.55 7.47 1.38
CA LYS A 35 -8.37 8.61 1.81
C LYS A 35 -9.70 8.67 1.07
N ALA A 36 -9.68 8.47 -0.24
CA ALA A 36 -10.89 8.51 -1.07
C ALA A 36 -11.86 7.38 -0.74
N ALA A 37 -11.35 6.18 -0.43
CA ALA A 37 -12.18 5.04 -0.08
C ALA A 37 -12.86 5.19 1.30
N GLY A 38 -12.21 5.87 2.26
CA GLY A 38 -12.76 6.08 3.61
C GLY A 38 -13.11 4.79 4.36
N ALA A 39 -12.46 3.69 4.01
CA ALA A 39 -12.79 2.33 4.45
C ALA A 39 -11.67 1.74 5.33
N PRO A 40 -11.95 0.69 6.12
CA PRO A 40 -10.91 -0.07 6.81
C PRO A 40 -9.86 -0.59 5.83
N VAL A 41 -8.58 -0.53 6.23
CA VAL A 41 -7.43 -0.89 5.40
C VAL A 41 -6.75 -2.14 5.92
N ILE A 42 -6.37 -3.04 5.01
CA ILE A 42 -5.53 -4.20 5.29
C ILE A 42 -4.28 -4.09 4.40
N CYS A 43 -3.10 -4.22 5.01
CA CYS A 43 -1.84 -4.37 4.28
C CYS A 43 -1.52 -5.87 4.18
N GLU A 44 -1.60 -6.45 2.98
CA GLU A 44 -1.25 -7.85 2.67
C GLU A 44 0.20 -7.94 2.15
N THR A 45 1.08 -7.13 2.75
CA THR A 45 2.50 -7.01 2.40
C THR A 45 3.33 -8.02 3.19
N ALA A 46 4.61 -8.18 2.85
CA ALA A 46 5.47 -9.16 3.51
C ALA A 46 5.63 -8.85 5.02
N ASP A 47 5.77 -9.91 5.83
CA ASP A 47 5.86 -9.81 7.30
C ASP A 47 6.89 -8.78 7.77
N GLN A 48 8.08 -8.84 7.17
CA GLN A 48 9.12 -7.85 7.37
C GLN A 48 8.71 -6.55 6.67
N GLY A 49 8.51 -5.48 7.44
CA GLY A 49 8.12 -4.16 6.93
C GLY A 49 6.62 -3.84 7.05
N ARG A 50 5.73 -4.83 7.23
CA ARG A 50 4.28 -4.59 7.33
C ARG A 50 3.87 -3.69 8.50
N LYS A 51 4.61 -3.72 9.61
CA LYS A 51 4.39 -2.80 10.73
C LYS A 51 4.61 -1.35 10.31
N ASP A 52 5.65 -1.10 9.52
CA ASP A 52 6.01 0.24 9.05
C ASP A 52 5.05 0.72 7.96
N ASP A 53 4.56 -0.19 7.10
CA ASP A 53 3.48 0.10 6.14
C ASP A 53 2.21 0.63 6.85
N ILE A 54 1.79 -0.04 7.92
CA ILE A 54 0.63 0.38 8.72
C ILE A 54 0.89 1.73 9.39
N ALA A 55 2.09 1.93 9.96
CA ALA A 55 2.45 3.19 10.59
C ALA A 55 2.46 4.35 9.58
N PHE A 56 3.04 4.14 8.40
CA PHE A 56 3.06 5.10 7.30
C PHE A 56 1.64 5.50 6.89
N LEU A 57 0.75 4.54 6.67
CA LEU A 57 -0.63 4.87 6.30
C LEU A 57 -1.34 5.66 7.42
N ARG A 58 -1.23 5.21 8.67
CA ARG A 58 -1.82 5.92 9.83
C ARG A 58 -1.37 7.36 9.93
N GLU A 59 -0.07 7.61 9.82
CA GLU A 59 0.49 8.97 9.82
C GLU A 59 -0.09 9.81 8.67
N ARG A 60 -0.10 9.26 7.45
CA ARG A 60 -0.52 9.99 6.25
C ARG A 60 -2.03 10.21 6.19
N THR A 61 -2.84 9.38 6.86
CA THR A 61 -4.31 9.48 6.91
C THR A 61 -4.85 10.09 8.20
N GLY A 62 -4.00 10.35 9.21
CA GLY A 62 -4.40 10.91 10.49
C GLY A 62 -5.23 9.93 11.35
N SER A 63 -4.81 8.67 11.39
CA SER A 63 -5.54 7.54 12.01
C SER A 63 -4.76 6.88 13.15
#